data_AF-A0A9X1T4T2-F1
#
_entry.id   AF-A0A9X1T4T2-F1
#
_cell.length_a   1.000
_cell.length_b   1.000
_cell.length_c   1.000
_cell.angle_alpha   90.00
_cell.angle_beta   90.00
_cell.angle_gamma   90.00
#
_symmetry.space_group_name_H-M   'P 1'
#
loop_
_entity.id
_entity.type
_entity.pdbx_description
1 polymer ?
#
loop_
_entity_poly.entity_id
_entity_poly.type
_entity_poly.pdbx_seq_one_letter_code
_entity_poly.pdbx_strand_id
1 'polypeptide(L)'
;MPESDLSSFVDTHRKWLKPLGILDKPWLVLGSAPSPTIPDAIFDTHARIDINNAGRTAQAMGYGRAALTVRAKKKSWEEHRHTDTELLLWIHTVPALLLPLLLIGKPYDHIGRVRPLRRRDRERLVLQVSGTTLDSIGDLGKVTNGVAMACYGLLLGVPEIVLSGISLSKVGHSYDQLGRRRRQVDEDRAVLSALAKEPRLATSEADLAAEVGVRLWQPPR
;
A
#
# COMPACT_ATOMS: atom_id res chain seq x y z
N MET A 1 -7.43 -14.95 -13.23
CA MET A 1 -8.78 -14.33 -13.17
C MET A 1 -9.27 -14.26 -14.61
N PRO A 2 -10.53 -14.60 -14.92
CA PRO A 2 -11.05 -14.36 -16.27
C PRO A 2 -10.80 -12.90 -16.67
N GLU A 3 -10.48 -12.66 -17.94
CA GLU A 3 -10.14 -11.31 -18.42
C GLU A 3 -11.28 -10.30 -18.18
N SER A 4 -12.53 -10.75 -18.31
CA SER A 4 -13.74 -9.99 -18.00
C SER A 4 -13.85 -9.58 -16.51
N ASP A 5 -13.47 -10.47 -15.60
CA ASP A 5 -13.44 -10.19 -14.16
C ASP A 5 -12.35 -9.16 -13.81
N LEU A 6 -11.21 -9.20 -14.51
CA LEU A 6 -10.11 -8.25 -14.33
C LEU A 6 -10.51 -6.85 -14.80
N SER A 7 -11.09 -6.74 -16.00
CA SER A 7 -11.57 -5.45 -16.53
C SER A 7 -12.59 -4.82 -15.59
N SER A 8 -13.59 -5.61 -15.14
CA SER A 8 -14.61 -5.15 -14.19
C SER A 8 -14.02 -4.66 -12.86
N PHE A 9 -13.00 -5.36 -12.35
CA PHE A 9 -12.25 -4.92 -11.17
C PHE A 9 -11.55 -3.58 -11.43
N VAL A 10 -10.79 -3.46 -12.52
CA VAL A 10 -10.05 -2.24 -12.87
C VAL A 10 -11.01 -1.07 -13.05
N ASP A 11 -12.11 -1.23 -13.79
CA ASP A 11 -13.09 -0.19 -14.04
C ASP A 11 -13.76 0.30 -12.75
N THR A 12 -14.15 -0.64 -11.89
CA THR A 12 -14.77 -0.34 -10.59
C THR A 12 -13.81 0.45 -9.70
N HIS A 13 -12.56 0.01 -9.60
CA HIS A 13 -11.56 0.64 -8.75
C HIS A 13 -11.10 1.99 -9.32
N ARG A 14 -10.93 2.13 -10.65
CA ARG A 14 -10.69 3.43 -11.30
C ARG A 14 -11.84 4.39 -11.06
N LYS A 15 -13.10 3.94 -11.13
CA LYS A 15 -14.27 4.77 -10.82
C LYS A 15 -14.25 5.30 -9.38
N TRP A 16 -13.74 4.52 -8.42
CA TRP A 16 -13.62 4.98 -7.03
C TRP A 16 -12.49 5.99 -6.82
N LEU A 17 -11.37 5.83 -7.52
CA LEU A 17 -10.18 6.67 -7.35
C LEU A 17 -10.17 7.92 -8.25
N LYS A 18 -10.89 7.91 -9.38
CA LYS A 18 -10.96 9.05 -10.30
C LYS A 18 -11.36 10.38 -9.62
N PRO A 19 -12.35 10.43 -8.71
CA PRO A 19 -12.70 11.67 -8.01
C PRO A 19 -11.60 12.20 -7.08
N LEU A 20 -10.61 11.38 -6.72
CA LEU A 20 -9.47 11.80 -5.90
C LEU A 20 -8.37 12.47 -6.73
N GLY A 21 -8.43 12.38 -8.06
CA GLY A 21 -7.40 12.93 -8.96
C GLY A 21 -6.01 12.28 -8.80
N ILE A 22 -5.95 11.05 -8.27
CA ILE A 22 -4.68 10.37 -8.00
C ILE A 22 -4.25 9.38 -9.08
N LEU A 23 -5.11 9.02 -10.03
CA LEU A 23 -4.77 8.01 -11.06
C LEU A 23 -3.70 8.52 -12.05
N ASP A 24 -3.69 9.82 -12.29
CA ASP A 24 -2.77 10.48 -13.22
C ASP A 24 -1.57 11.11 -12.48
N LYS A 25 -1.41 10.83 -11.18
CA LYS A 25 -0.30 11.29 -10.35
C LYS A 25 0.57 10.12 -9.90
N PRO A 26 1.89 10.30 -9.78
CA PRO A 26 2.76 9.36 -9.07
C PRO A 26 2.26 9.08 -7.66
N TRP A 27 2.51 7.88 -7.13
CA TRP A 27 2.11 7.47 -5.78
C TRP A 27 3.32 7.30 -4.88
N LEU A 28 3.23 7.84 -3.67
CA LEU A 28 4.08 7.46 -2.55
C LEU A 28 3.32 6.45 -1.71
N VAL A 29 3.74 5.18 -1.74
CA VAL A 29 3.20 4.13 -0.88
C VAL A 29 4.00 4.11 0.42
N LEU A 30 3.39 4.63 1.48
CA LEU A 30 4.01 4.76 2.78
C LEU A 30 3.71 3.54 3.67
N GLY A 31 4.75 2.75 3.92
CA GLY A 31 4.77 1.66 4.88
C GLY A 31 5.07 2.11 6.30
N SER A 32 5.15 1.14 7.21
CA SER A 32 5.34 1.39 8.65
C SER A 32 6.68 0.89 9.18
N ALA A 33 7.72 0.81 8.34
CA ALA A 33 9.07 0.55 8.83
C ALA A 33 9.56 1.71 9.72
N PRO A 34 10.42 1.44 10.73
CA PRO A 34 11.03 2.49 11.54
C PRO A 34 11.88 3.43 10.67
N SER A 35 11.74 4.73 10.89
CA SER A 35 12.47 5.80 10.19
C SER A 35 12.44 5.66 8.66
N PRO A 36 11.26 5.77 8.04
CA PRO A 36 11.15 5.70 6.59
C PRO A 36 11.98 6.82 5.95
N THR A 37 12.69 6.50 4.88
CA THR A 37 13.39 7.51 4.09
C THR A 37 12.36 8.16 3.20
N ILE A 38 11.96 9.39 3.51
CA ILE A 38 10.95 10.16 2.78
C ILE A 38 11.63 11.42 2.27
N PRO A 39 11.84 11.57 0.95
CA PRO A 39 12.37 12.80 0.38
C PRO A 39 11.32 13.91 0.49
N ASP A 40 11.66 15.09 1.03
CA ASP A 40 10.68 16.16 1.28
C ASP A 40 9.91 16.59 0.02
N ALA A 41 10.60 16.69 -1.12
CA ALA A 41 10.02 17.08 -2.41
C ALA A 41 8.99 16.10 -2.98
N ILE A 42 8.90 14.88 -2.44
CA ILE A 42 8.03 13.84 -3.01
C ILE A 42 6.54 14.18 -2.85
N PHE A 43 6.17 14.96 -1.84
CA PHE A 43 4.78 15.27 -1.55
C PHE A 43 4.17 16.31 -2.51
N ASP A 44 5.02 17.09 -3.19
CA ASP A 44 4.57 18.09 -4.17
C ASP A 44 4.07 17.40 -5.45
N THR A 45 4.64 16.25 -5.78
CA THR A 45 4.37 15.53 -7.04
C THR A 45 3.58 14.25 -6.85
N HIS A 46 3.64 13.61 -5.68
CA HIS A 46 3.05 12.29 -5.46
C HIS A 46 1.79 12.36 -4.57
N ALA A 47 0.78 11.59 -4.93
CA ALA A 47 -0.31 11.27 -4.04
C ALA A 47 0.18 10.32 -2.92
N ARG A 48 -0.14 10.61 -1.66
CA ARG A 48 0.23 9.77 -0.52
C ARG A 48 -0.78 8.64 -0.28
N ILE A 49 -0.28 7.40 -0.27
CA ILE A 49 -1.03 6.18 -0.02
C ILE A 49 -0.51 5.54 1.27
N ASP A 50 -1.29 5.61 2.36
CA ASP A 50 -0.88 5.09 3.66
C ASP A 50 -1.24 3.61 3.83
N ILE A 51 -0.29 2.81 4.30
CA ILE A 51 -0.51 1.39 4.60
C ILE A 51 -0.81 1.17 6.09
N ASN A 52 -2.01 0.65 6.38
CA ASN A 52 -2.50 0.37 7.73
C ASN A 52 -2.42 1.60 8.66
N ASN A 53 -1.47 1.59 9.59
CA ASN A 53 -1.24 2.64 10.59
C ASN A 53 -0.03 3.51 10.23
N ALA A 54 0.51 3.41 9.02
CA ALA A 54 1.61 4.27 8.55
C ALA A 54 1.24 5.77 8.59
N GLY A 55 -0.05 6.09 8.51
CA GLY A 55 -0.57 7.44 8.73
C GLY A 55 -0.18 8.05 10.08
N ARG A 56 0.13 7.23 11.11
CA ARG A 56 0.67 7.73 12.39
C ARG A 56 2.03 8.40 12.20
N THR A 57 2.91 7.78 11.41
CA THR A 57 4.21 8.36 11.08
C THR A 57 4.02 9.62 10.24
N ALA A 58 3.09 9.60 9.28
CA ALA A 58 2.79 10.78 8.48
C ALA A 58 2.23 11.95 9.31
N GLN A 59 1.37 11.66 10.30
CA GLN A 59 0.83 12.65 11.23
C GLN A 59 1.93 13.25 12.09
N ALA A 60 2.81 12.43 12.66
CA ALA A 60 3.94 12.91 13.46
C ALA A 60 4.89 13.82 12.67
N MET A 61 4.96 13.64 11.34
CA MET A 61 5.75 14.47 10.43
C MET A 61 4.96 15.64 9.80
N GLY A 62 3.67 15.79 10.12
CA GLY A 62 2.85 16.91 9.65
C GLY A 62 2.42 16.85 8.17
N TYR A 63 2.44 15.68 7.52
CA TYR A 63 2.15 15.54 6.09
C TYR A 63 0.65 15.68 5.70
N GLY A 64 -0.23 16.01 6.65
CA GLY A 64 -1.65 16.19 6.42
C GLY A 64 -2.40 14.91 6.03
N ARG A 65 -3.56 15.08 5.37
CA ARG A 65 -4.47 14.00 4.99
C ARG A 65 -3.94 13.14 3.85
N ALA A 66 -4.09 11.82 3.96
CA ALA A 66 -3.75 10.90 2.87
C ALA A 66 -4.85 10.88 1.79
N ALA A 67 -4.45 10.81 0.52
CA ALA A 67 -5.40 10.59 -0.55
C ALA A 67 -6.04 9.19 -0.47
N LEU A 68 -5.27 8.19 -0.05
CA LEU A 68 -5.72 6.82 0.09
C LEU A 68 -5.11 6.16 1.33
N THR A 69 -5.90 5.46 2.12
CA THR A 69 -5.39 4.54 3.16
C THR A 69 -5.86 3.13 2.85
N VAL A 70 -4.94 2.16 2.90
CA VAL A 70 -5.25 0.74 2.71
C VAL A 70 -5.05 0.00 4.02
N ARG A 71 -6.13 -0.53 4.58
CA ARG A 71 -6.13 -1.06 5.95
C ARG A 71 -6.60 -2.51 6.00
N ALA A 72 -5.87 -3.38 6.71
CA ALA A 72 -6.35 -4.72 7.03
C ALA A 72 -7.44 -4.68 8.12
N LYS A 73 -8.51 -5.48 7.99
CA LYS A 73 -9.58 -5.60 9.01
C LYS A 73 -9.08 -5.78 10.44
N LYS A 74 -8.03 -6.59 10.63
CA LYS A 74 -7.50 -6.96 11.95
C LYS A 74 -6.63 -5.88 12.61
N LYS A 75 -6.34 -4.76 11.93
CA LYS A 75 -5.46 -3.71 12.49
C LYS A 75 -6.22 -2.87 13.52
N SER A 76 -5.66 -2.78 14.72
CA SER A 76 -6.25 -2.03 15.83
C SER A 76 -6.36 -0.55 15.49
N TRP A 77 -7.54 0.02 15.73
CA TRP A 77 -7.78 1.46 15.58
C TRP A 77 -7.13 2.26 16.72
N GLU A 78 -6.84 1.63 17.86
CA GLU A 78 -6.11 2.26 18.96
C GLU A 78 -4.63 2.53 18.64
N GLU A 79 -4.03 1.72 17.77
CA GLU A 79 -2.65 1.95 17.31
C GLU A 79 -2.52 3.26 16.51
N HIS A 80 -3.61 3.71 15.89
CA HIS A 80 -3.69 4.99 15.16
C HIS A 80 -5.12 5.54 15.20
N ARG A 81 -5.42 6.26 16.28
CA ARG A 81 -6.74 6.85 16.55
C ARG A 81 -7.09 8.04 15.66
N HIS A 82 -6.08 8.59 14.97
CA HIS A 82 -6.17 9.80 14.16
C HIS A 82 -6.09 9.50 12.66
N THR A 83 -6.75 8.43 12.23
CA THR A 83 -6.79 8.12 10.80
C THR A 83 -7.45 9.28 10.03
N ASP A 84 -6.72 9.86 9.08
CA ASP A 84 -7.15 11.00 8.27
C ASP A 84 -6.91 10.71 6.78
N THR A 85 -7.99 10.42 6.03
CA THR A 85 -7.89 10.02 4.62
C THR A 85 -9.12 10.36 3.78
N GLU A 86 -8.91 10.70 2.52
CA GLU A 86 -10.00 10.93 1.55
C GLU A 86 -10.72 9.63 1.17
N LEU A 87 -9.98 8.51 1.05
CA LEU A 87 -10.57 7.20 0.78
C LEU A 87 -9.87 6.08 1.56
N LEU A 88 -10.67 5.29 2.28
CA LEU A 88 -10.25 4.06 2.93
C LEU A 88 -10.57 2.85 2.05
N LEU A 89 -9.54 2.18 1.51
CA LEU A 89 -9.64 0.83 0.99
C LEU A 89 -9.50 -0.16 2.14
N TRP A 90 -10.64 -0.65 2.62
CA TRP A 90 -10.67 -1.58 3.73
C TRP A 90 -10.64 -3.02 3.24
N ILE A 91 -9.61 -3.78 3.64
CA ILE A 91 -9.51 -5.19 3.31
C ILE A 91 -10.57 -5.97 4.11
N HIS A 92 -11.74 -6.14 3.50
CA HIS A 92 -12.93 -6.71 4.11
C HIS A 92 -13.76 -7.47 3.07
N THR A 93 -14.56 -8.41 3.55
CA THR A 93 -15.54 -9.17 2.74
C THR A 93 -16.93 -8.54 2.71
N VAL A 94 -17.14 -7.46 3.48
CA VAL A 94 -18.46 -6.85 3.66
C VAL A 94 -18.76 -5.98 2.44
N PRO A 95 -20.00 -6.00 1.92
CA PRO A 95 -20.41 -5.15 0.82
C PRO A 95 -20.16 -3.67 1.09
N ALA A 96 -19.83 -2.91 0.04
CA ALA A 96 -19.46 -1.49 0.16
C ALA A 96 -20.50 -0.64 0.89
N LEU A 97 -21.78 -0.95 0.75
CA LEU A 97 -22.88 -0.23 1.39
C LEU A 97 -22.88 -0.36 2.92
N LEU A 98 -22.38 -1.47 3.46
CA LEU A 98 -22.40 -1.76 4.90
C LEU A 98 -21.09 -1.34 5.60
N LEU A 99 -20.03 -1.03 4.86
CA LEU A 99 -18.75 -0.61 5.45
C LEU A 99 -18.84 0.67 6.30
N PRO A 100 -19.59 1.72 5.91
CA PRO A 100 -19.73 2.90 6.75
C PRO A 100 -20.33 2.59 8.13
N LEU A 101 -21.26 1.64 8.22
CA LEU A 101 -21.85 1.22 9.49
C LEU A 101 -20.80 0.59 10.42
N LEU A 102 -19.82 -0.11 9.85
CA LEU A 102 -18.71 -0.67 10.62
C LEU A 102 -17.72 0.40 11.11
N LEU A 103 -17.82 1.65 10.64
CA LEU A 103 -16.99 2.75 11.15
C LEU A 103 -17.63 3.47 12.35
N ILE A 104 -18.90 3.20 12.66
CA ILE A 104 -19.58 3.81 13.82
C ILE A 104 -18.83 3.44 15.11
N GLY A 105 -18.51 4.45 15.92
CA GLY A 105 -17.80 4.30 17.19
C GLY A 105 -16.30 4.02 17.07
N LYS A 106 -15.72 4.04 15.86
CA LYS A 106 -14.27 3.88 15.67
C LYS A 106 -13.55 5.22 15.79
N PRO A 107 -12.36 5.28 16.40
CA PRO A 107 -11.58 6.51 16.47
C PRO A 107 -10.89 6.77 15.12
N TYR A 108 -11.21 7.91 14.51
CA TYR A 108 -10.53 8.48 13.34
C TYR A 108 -10.84 9.98 13.27
N ASP A 109 -9.99 10.75 12.60
CA ASP A 109 -10.20 12.18 12.40
C ASP A 109 -11.09 12.42 11.17
N HIS A 110 -10.78 11.74 10.06
CA HIS A 110 -11.58 11.83 8.84
C HIS A 110 -11.44 10.61 7.93
N ILE A 111 -12.57 10.13 7.41
CA ILE A 111 -12.64 9.14 6.32
C ILE A 111 -13.68 9.64 5.32
N GLY A 112 -13.24 10.16 4.18
CA GLY A 112 -14.15 10.72 3.17
C GLY A 112 -15.06 9.66 2.55
N ARG A 113 -14.48 8.55 2.09
CA ARG A 113 -15.20 7.38 1.57
C ARG A 113 -14.57 6.08 2.03
N VAL A 114 -15.36 5.02 2.14
CA VAL A 114 -14.87 3.67 2.43
C VAL A 114 -15.32 2.69 1.35
N ARG A 115 -14.37 1.86 0.88
CA ARG A 115 -14.59 0.85 -0.16
C ARG A 115 -13.89 -0.47 0.20
N PRO A 116 -14.45 -1.63 -0.18
CA PRO A 116 -13.83 -2.92 0.10
C PRO A 116 -12.68 -3.19 -0.86
N LEU A 117 -11.64 -3.85 -0.36
CA LEU A 117 -10.68 -4.58 -1.18
C LEU A 117 -10.66 -6.04 -0.69
N ARG A 118 -11.21 -6.98 -1.46
CA ARG A 118 -11.27 -8.37 -0.98
C ARG A 118 -9.87 -8.98 -0.99
N ARG A 119 -9.59 -9.83 0.00
CA ARG A 119 -8.32 -10.56 0.10
C ARG A 119 -8.01 -11.35 -1.17
N ARG A 120 -9.01 -12.03 -1.75
CA ARG A 120 -8.87 -12.80 -2.99
C ARG A 120 -8.45 -11.92 -4.16
N ASP A 121 -9.06 -10.75 -4.31
CA ASP A 121 -8.77 -9.84 -5.41
C ASP A 121 -7.35 -9.26 -5.25
N ARG A 122 -6.95 -8.97 -4.01
CA ARG A 122 -5.58 -8.58 -3.65
C ARG A 122 -4.53 -9.65 -3.96
N GLU A 123 -4.81 -10.92 -3.72
CA GLU A 123 -3.86 -12.00 -4.04
C GLU A 123 -3.79 -12.22 -5.57
N ARG A 124 -4.94 -12.14 -6.24
CA ARG A 124 -5.00 -12.26 -7.70
C ARG A 124 -4.30 -11.12 -8.43
N LEU A 125 -4.46 -9.87 -8.00
CA LEU A 125 -3.81 -8.74 -8.65
C LEU A 125 -2.28 -8.81 -8.53
N VAL A 126 -1.76 -9.34 -7.43
CA VAL A 126 -0.31 -9.55 -7.26
C VAL A 126 0.19 -10.55 -8.31
N LEU A 127 -0.48 -11.70 -8.43
CA LEU A 127 -0.16 -12.70 -9.45
C LEU A 127 -0.25 -12.12 -10.88
N GLN A 128 -1.29 -11.33 -11.17
CA GLN A 128 -1.46 -10.75 -12.52
C GLN A 128 -0.35 -9.76 -12.87
N VAL A 129 0.14 -8.98 -11.90
CA VAL A 129 1.13 -7.93 -12.16
C VAL A 129 2.56 -8.47 -12.11
N SER A 130 2.88 -9.35 -11.16
CA SER A 130 4.24 -9.85 -10.99
C SER A 130 4.50 -11.19 -11.68
N GLY A 131 3.45 -11.92 -12.10
CA GLY A 131 3.57 -13.28 -12.61
C GLY A 131 4.01 -14.31 -11.55
N THR A 132 4.05 -13.92 -10.28
CA THR A 132 4.59 -14.75 -9.19
C THR A 132 3.48 -15.49 -8.46
N THR A 133 3.53 -16.82 -8.49
CA THR A 133 2.70 -17.68 -7.62
C THR A 133 3.36 -17.79 -6.25
N LEU A 134 2.60 -17.51 -5.18
CA LEU A 134 3.11 -17.48 -3.81
C LEU A 134 2.83 -18.76 -3.01
N ASP A 135 2.11 -19.73 -3.58
CA ASP A 135 1.68 -20.95 -2.86
C ASP A 135 2.86 -21.80 -2.34
N SER A 136 4.05 -21.64 -2.93
CA SER A 136 5.29 -22.33 -2.56
C SER A 136 6.40 -21.39 -2.09
N ILE A 137 6.09 -20.13 -1.77
CA ILE A 137 7.06 -19.11 -1.34
C ILE A 137 6.69 -18.62 0.05
N GLY A 138 7.64 -18.73 0.98
CA GLY A 138 7.42 -18.40 2.39
C GLY A 138 6.33 -19.24 3.05
N ASP A 139 5.83 -18.76 4.18
CA ASP A 139 4.88 -19.51 5.02
C ASP A 139 3.43 -19.01 4.91
N LEU A 140 3.21 -17.81 4.33
CA LEU A 140 1.93 -17.13 4.40
C LEU A 140 1.19 -17.08 3.06
N GLY A 141 1.88 -17.40 1.95
CA GLY A 141 1.30 -17.43 0.61
C GLY A 141 0.77 -16.07 0.15
N LYS A 142 1.28 -14.97 0.72
CA LYS A 142 0.86 -13.61 0.40
C LYS A 142 1.92 -12.58 0.81
N VAL A 143 2.03 -11.51 0.03
CA VAL A 143 2.86 -10.34 0.33
C VAL A 143 2.27 -9.44 1.42
N THR A 144 2.99 -8.42 1.86
CA THR A 144 2.52 -7.33 2.70
C THR A 144 1.58 -6.38 1.96
N ASN A 145 0.85 -5.54 2.69
CA ASN A 145 -0.07 -4.57 2.07
C ASN A 145 0.68 -3.55 1.20
N GLY A 146 1.90 -3.15 1.56
CA GLY A 146 2.70 -2.21 0.76
C GLY A 146 3.02 -2.74 -0.63
N VAL A 147 3.57 -3.96 -0.71
CA VAL A 147 3.89 -4.61 -1.99
C VAL A 147 2.63 -4.88 -2.82
N ALA A 148 1.53 -5.32 -2.18
CA ALA A 148 0.26 -5.47 -2.89
C ALA A 148 -0.28 -4.14 -3.43
N MET A 149 -0.04 -3.03 -2.73
CA MET A 149 -0.48 -1.71 -3.21
C MET A 149 0.38 -1.16 -4.34
N ALA A 150 1.66 -1.52 -4.42
CA ALA A 150 2.45 -1.29 -5.62
C ALA A 150 1.84 -2.04 -6.81
N CYS A 151 1.55 -3.33 -6.67
CA CYS A 151 0.91 -4.10 -7.75
C CYS A 151 -0.44 -3.48 -8.15
N TYR A 152 -1.24 -3.06 -7.16
CA TYR A 152 -2.53 -2.41 -7.41
C TYR A 152 -2.38 -1.12 -8.22
N GLY A 153 -1.46 -0.22 -7.85
CA GLY A 153 -1.22 1.00 -8.62
C GLY A 153 -0.75 0.72 -10.05
N LEU A 154 0.17 -0.24 -10.23
CA LEU A 154 0.69 -0.62 -11.55
C LEU A 154 -0.44 -1.15 -12.45
N LEU A 155 -1.30 -2.02 -11.90
CA LEU A 155 -2.46 -2.56 -12.59
C LEU A 155 -3.45 -1.46 -13.01
N LEU A 156 -3.64 -0.45 -12.15
CA LEU A 156 -4.51 0.67 -12.46
C LEU A 156 -3.88 1.69 -13.43
N GLY A 157 -2.62 1.52 -13.83
CA GLY A 157 -1.95 2.40 -14.79
C GLY A 157 -1.40 3.68 -14.17
N VAL A 158 -1.13 3.70 -12.85
CA VAL A 158 -0.47 4.82 -12.18
C VAL A 158 0.91 5.07 -12.80
N PRO A 159 1.31 6.34 -13.05
CA PRO A 159 2.53 6.67 -13.81
C PRO A 159 3.83 6.30 -13.11
N GLU A 160 3.90 6.40 -11.78
CA GLU A 160 5.05 5.96 -10.98
C GLU A 160 4.57 5.60 -9.57
N ILE A 161 5.23 4.62 -8.94
CA ILE A 161 5.02 4.22 -7.56
C ILE A 161 6.36 4.19 -6.85
N VAL A 162 6.45 4.94 -5.76
CA VAL A 162 7.60 4.98 -4.87
C VAL A 162 7.23 4.31 -3.56
N LEU A 163 7.95 3.25 -3.22
CA LEU A 163 7.84 2.59 -1.93
C LEU A 163 8.71 3.31 -0.90
N SER A 164 8.13 3.68 0.25
CA SER A 164 8.87 4.23 1.39
C SER A 164 8.43 3.56 2.68
N GLY A 165 9.34 3.37 3.64
CA GLY A 165 9.00 2.66 4.87
C GLY A 165 8.69 1.18 4.65
N ILE A 166 9.28 0.57 3.62
CA ILE A 166 9.22 -0.86 3.34
C ILE A 166 10.64 -1.42 3.39
N SER A 167 10.86 -2.45 4.20
CA SER A 167 12.18 -3.07 4.36
C SER A 167 12.03 -4.57 4.59
N LEU A 168 12.90 -5.36 3.97
CA LEU A 168 12.92 -6.81 4.14
C LEU A 168 13.82 -7.26 5.31
N SER A 169 14.82 -6.45 5.66
CA SER A 169 15.84 -6.75 6.66
C SER A 169 15.54 -6.18 8.06
N LYS A 170 15.01 -4.96 8.15
CA LYS A 170 14.66 -4.30 9.42
C LYS A 170 13.51 -5.03 10.13
N VAL A 171 13.77 -5.48 11.36
CA VAL A 171 12.79 -6.11 12.27
C VAL A 171 11.96 -5.02 12.95
N GLY A 172 10.62 -5.21 13.00
CA GLY A 172 9.70 -4.33 13.72
C GLY A 172 8.92 -3.32 12.86
N HIS A 173 7.87 -2.74 13.45
CA HIS A 173 7.17 -1.58 12.92
C HIS A 173 7.65 -0.32 13.66
N SER A 174 7.56 0.87 13.06
CA SER A 174 7.91 2.16 13.69
C SER A 174 7.24 2.40 15.06
N TYR A 175 6.17 1.67 15.34
CA TYR A 175 5.35 1.79 16.54
C TYR A 175 5.32 0.53 17.42
N ASP A 176 6.04 -0.55 17.08
CA ASP A 176 5.98 -1.83 17.79
C ASP A 176 7.36 -2.16 18.40
N GLN A 177 7.55 -1.84 19.70
CA GLN A 177 8.75 -2.20 20.47
C GLN A 177 8.87 -3.73 20.70
N LEU A 178 7.88 -4.52 20.28
CA LEU A 178 7.79 -5.96 20.54
C LEU A 178 8.61 -6.83 19.57
N GLY A 179 9.46 -6.25 18.71
CA GLY A 179 10.44 -7.01 17.91
C GLY A 179 9.84 -8.13 17.05
N ARG A 180 8.55 -8.05 16.70
CA ARG A 180 7.87 -9.12 15.98
C ARG A 180 8.53 -9.33 14.62
N ARG A 181 9.05 -10.55 14.40
CA ARG A 181 9.62 -10.98 13.11
C ARG A 181 8.65 -10.69 11.98
N ARG A 182 9.13 -10.02 10.94
CA ARG A 182 8.40 -9.82 9.68
C ARG A 182 8.25 -11.20 9.03
N ARG A 183 7.02 -11.68 8.87
CA ARG A 183 6.73 -13.06 8.41
C ARG A 183 6.64 -13.22 6.89
N GLN A 184 6.63 -12.13 6.15
CA GLN A 184 6.31 -12.11 4.70
C GLN A 184 7.52 -11.71 3.85
N VAL A 185 8.72 -11.94 4.38
CA VAL A 185 9.97 -11.43 3.76
C VAL A 185 10.23 -12.12 2.43
N ASP A 186 10.07 -13.44 2.37
CA ASP A 186 10.34 -14.22 1.16
C ASP A 186 9.31 -13.91 0.07
N GLU A 187 8.03 -13.78 0.43
CA GLU A 187 6.98 -13.40 -0.51
C GLU A 187 7.18 -11.98 -1.06
N ASP A 188 7.47 -11.01 -0.18
CA ASP A 188 7.75 -9.62 -0.60
C ASP A 188 8.98 -9.58 -1.51
N ARG A 189 10.06 -10.32 -1.17
CA ARG A 189 11.27 -10.41 -1.99
C ARG A 189 10.96 -10.95 -3.37
N ALA A 190 10.26 -12.09 -3.46
CA ALA A 190 9.96 -12.74 -4.74
C ALA A 190 9.19 -11.81 -5.69
N VAL A 191 8.15 -11.14 -5.18
CA VAL A 191 7.33 -10.22 -5.98
C VAL A 191 8.11 -8.98 -6.39
N LEU A 192 8.86 -8.36 -5.47
CA LEU A 192 9.61 -7.15 -5.80
C LEU A 192 10.77 -7.44 -6.76
N SER A 193 11.45 -8.57 -6.63
CA SER A 193 12.48 -9.01 -7.58
C SER A 193 11.90 -9.30 -8.95
N ALA A 194 10.70 -9.89 -9.04
CA ALA A 194 10.02 -10.08 -10.33
C ALA A 194 9.65 -8.74 -10.99
N LEU A 195 9.40 -7.70 -10.20
CA LEU A 195 9.09 -6.35 -10.66
C LEU A 195 10.31 -5.42 -10.79
N ALA A 196 11.54 -5.92 -10.61
CA ALA A 196 12.74 -5.09 -10.61
C ALA A 196 12.94 -4.27 -11.90
N LYS A 197 12.46 -4.80 -13.04
CA LYS A 197 12.55 -4.16 -14.36
C LYS A 197 11.35 -3.26 -14.71
N GLU A 198 10.32 -3.17 -13.86
CA GLU A 198 9.17 -2.29 -14.10
C GLU A 198 9.60 -0.83 -13.89
N PRO A 199 9.68 0.00 -14.95
CA PRO A 199 10.22 1.37 -14.85
C PRO A 199 9.40 2.28 -13.93
N ARG A 200 8.10 1.98 -13.77
CA ARG A 200 7.19 2.74 -12.91
C ARG A 200 7.33 2.40 -11.44
N LEU A 201 8.08 1.37 -11.06
CA LEU A 201 8.30 1.00 -9.67
C LEU A 201 9.66 1.51 -9.19
N ALA A 202 9.65 2.23 -8.08
CA ALA A 202 10.85 2.69 -7.39
C ALA A 202 10.70 2.54 -5.88
N THR A 203 11.81 2.73 -5.16
CA THR A 203 11.85 2.80 -3.70
C THR A 203 12.70 3.97 -3.26
N SER A 204 12.39 4.59 -2.14
CA SER A 204 13.29 5.56 -1.48
C SER A 204 14.24 4.90 -0.47
N GLU A 205 14.08 3.60 -0.22
CA GLU A 205 14.90 2.82 0.72
C GLU A 205 16.08 2.17 -0.03
N ALA A 206 17.30 2.64 0.23
CA ALA A 206 18.53 2.15 -0.43
C ALA A 206 18.78 0.65 -0.21
N ASP A 207 18.55 0.16 1.01
CA ASP A 207 18.70 -1.26 1.35
C ASP A 207 17.74 -2.12 0.52
N LEU A 208 16.48 -1.68 0.37
CA LEU A 208 15.50 -2.40 -0.43
C LEU A 208 15.91 -2.40 -1.91
N ALA A 209 16.35 -1.26 -2.45
CA ALA A 209 16.81 -1.17 -3.84
C ALA A 209 17.96 -2.15 -4.12
N ALA A 210 18.96 -2.20 -3.23
CA ALA A 210 20.10 -3.11 -3.35
C ALA A 210 19.68 -4.59 -3.25
N GLU A 211 18.71 -4.89 -2.39
CA GLU A 211 18.32 -6.26 -2.09
C GLU A 211 17.44 -6.92 -3.16
N VAL A 212 16.52 -6.17 -3.77
CA VAL A 212 15.57 -6.70 -4.77
C VAL A 212 15.81 -6.18 -6.19
N GLY A 213 16.71 -5.23 -6.38
CA GLY A 213 17.06 -4.66 -7.69
C GLY A 213 16.05 -3.64 -8.22
N VAL A 214 15.09 -3.19 -7.41
CA VAL A 214 14.16 -2.11 -7.78
C VAL A 214 14.92 -0.79 -7.87
N ARG A 215 14.52 0.07 -8.81
CA ARG A 215 15.12 1.40 -8.99
C ARG A 215 15.06 2.23 -7.69
N LEU A 216 16.20 2.78 -7.28
CA LEU A 216 16.23 3.82 -6.26
C LEU A 216 15.64 5.11 -6.84
N TRP A 217 14.63 5.67 -6.18
CA TRP A 217 13.99 6.90 -6.60
C TRP A 217 14.96 8.08 -6.45
N GLN A 218 14.89 9.01 -7.40
CA GLN A 218 15.64 10.26 -7.39
C GLN A 218 14.67 11.39 -7.71
N PRO A 219 14.80 12.57 -7.08
CA PRO A 219 13.95 13.69 -7.40
C PRO A 219 14.10 14.07 -8.88
N PRO A 220 13.01 14.46 -9.55
CA PRO A 220 13.11 15.07 -10.87
C PRO A 220 14.01 16.30 -10.78
N ARG A 221 14.92 16.44 -11.75
CA ARG A 221 15.81 17.61 -11.87
C ARG A 221 15.05 18.85 -12.32
#